data_AF-A0A285NIK2-F1
#
_entry.id   AF-A0A285NIK2-F1
#
_cell.length_a   1.000
_cell.length_b   1.000
_cell.length_c   1.000
_cell.angle_alpha   90.00
_cell.angle_beta   90.00
_cell.angle_gamma   90.00
#
_symmetry.space_group_name_H-M   'P 1'
#
loop_
_entity.id
_entity.type
_entity.pdbx_description
1 polymer ?
#
loop_
_entity_poly.entity_id
_entity_poly.type
_entity_poly.pdbx_seq_one_letter_code
_entity_poly.pdbx_strand_id
1 'polypeptide(L)'
;MLEIVATFICLTTLLTYVNYRFIGLPPAIGVMVTALLFSLMLQGLSLLGYPGLEDRVRALIGEIDFNDLLMNWMLSFLLFAGALHVNLGDLKSYRWPIGLLATFGVLIATFVIGTLAFYIFAMFGWHISFLYCLLFGALISPTDPIAVLGALRTANASKPLKTTIVGESLFNDGTAVVVFTVLLGIAQLGEAPTVGATAMLFVHEAIGGVLFGGLIGYAVYRMIKSVEQYQVEVMLTLALVIGGSALAYELHVSAPIAMVVAGLIIGNLGRKLAMNDMTRRYMDGFWELLDDMLNAALFALIGMELLLLPFSWTHLTAASMLAVAILLSRFITVAPAIALARRWRNIPQGSIRVLTWGGLRGGVSVALALALPVGPERDLLLSITYIVVLSSILLQGLTIGKVVKAVTAPKAG
;
A
#
# COMPACT_ATOMS: atom_id res chain seq x y z
N MET A 1 -1.80 12.58 23.01
CA MET A 1 -2.65 11.46 22.57
C MET A 1 -4.04 11.92 22.12
N LEU A 2 -4.97 12.34 23.01
CA LEU A 2 -6.32 12.77 22.58
C LEU A 2 -6.30 13.97 21.62
N GLU A 3 -5.51 15.00 21.92
CA GLU A 3 -5.39 16.21 21.10
C GLU A 3 -4.83 15.92 19.69
N ILE A 4 -3.85 15.01 19.60
CA ILE A 4 -3.25 14.56 18.35
C ILE A 4 -4.31 13.85 17.50
N VAL A 5 -4.99 12.86 18.08
CA VAL A 5 -6.04 12.08 17.39
C VAL A 5 -7.19 12.99 16.95
N ALA A 6 -7.64 13.90 17.81
CA ALA A 6 -8.70 14.85 17.49
C ALA A 6 -8.30 15.78 16.35
N THR A 7 -7.12 16.41 16.45
CA THR A 7 -6.58 17.28 15.40
C THR A 7 -6.49 16.54 14.08
N PHE A 8 -5.96 15.32 14.11
CA PHE A 8 -5.75 14.52 12.92
C PHE A 8 -7.07 14.12 12.23
N ILE A 9 -8.05 13.66 13.00
CA ILE A 9 -9.38 13.32 12.46
C ILE A 9 -10.07 14.56 11.91
N CYS A 10 -10.06 15.67 12.66
CA CYS A 10 -10.66 16.93 12.22
C CYS A 10 -10.01 17.45 10.94
N LEU A 11 -8.69 17.43 10.86
CA LEU A 11 -7.93 17.89 9.71
C LEU A 11 -8.16 17.00 8.49
N THR A 12 -8.05 15.68 8.64
CA THR A 12 -8.34 14.72 7.57
C THR A 12 -9.76 14.88 7.04
N THR A 13 -10.74 15.08 7.94
CA THR A 13 -12.14 15.31 7.57
C THR A 13 -12.30 16.62 6.81
N LEU A 14 -11.66 17.71 7.28
CA LEU A 14 -11.68 19.00 6.59
C LEU A 14 -11.08 18.89 5.18
N LEU A 15 -9.92 18.25 5.05
CA LEU A 15 -9.25 18.02 3.77
C LEU A 15 -10.10 17.18 2.82
N THR A 16 -10.79 16.17 3.34
CA THR A 16 -11.75 15.34 2.60
C THR A 16 -12.96 16.16 2.15
N TYR A 17 -13.53 17.00 3.02
CA TYR A 17 -14.62 17.90 2.71
C TYR A 17 -14.24 18.91 1.63
N VAL A 18 -13.07 19.52 1.74
CA VAL A 18 -12.56 20.47 0.74
C VAL A 18 -12.40 19.78 -0.61
N ASN A 19 -11.86 18.55 -0.64
CA ASN A 19 -11.77 17.79 -1.87
C ASN A 19 -13.15 17.54 -2.47
N TYR A 20 -14.08 17.02 -1.68
CA TYR A 20 -15.45 16.71 -2.13
C TYR A 20 -16.18 17.94 -2.67
N ARG A 21 -16.05 19.09 -1.99
CA ARG A 21 -16.81 20.30 -2.32
C ARG A 21 -16.23 21.14 -3.44
N PHE A 22 -14.89 21.19 -3.56
CA PHE A 22 -14.20 22.16 -4.43
C PHE A 22 -13.26 21.54 -5.47
N ILE A 23 -12.65 20.38 -5.21
CA ILE A 23 -11.63 19.80 -6.09
C ILE A 23 -12.19 18.67 -6.98
N GLY A 24 -13.01 17.78 -6.42
CA GLY A 24 -13.68 16.71 -7.17
C GLY A 24 -12.76 15.59 -7.68
N LEU A 25 -11.56 15.44 -7.10
CA LEU A 25 -10.64 14.35 -7.42
C LEU A 25 -11.06 13.05 -6.69
N PRO A 26 -10.62 11.86 -7.18
CA PRO A 26 -10.83 10.59 -6.48
C PRO A 26 -10.41 10.71 -5.01
N PRO A 27 -11.17 10.17 -4.04
CA PRO A 27 -11.04 10.51 -2.62
C PRO A 27 -9.61 10.54 -2.07
N ALA A 28 -8.87 9.43 -2.19
CA ALA A 28 -7.48 9.33 -1.71
C ALA A 28 -6.54 10.36 -2.38
N ILE A 29 -6.58 10.46 -3.70
CA ILE A 29 -5.75 11.41 -4.47
C ILE A 29 -6.11 12.85 -4.10
N GLY A 30 -7.40 13.13 -3.98
CA GLY A 30 -7.92 14.46 -3.67
C GLY A 30 -7.57 14.91 -2.26
N VAL A 31 -7.63 14.02 -1.26
CA VAL A 31 -7.19 14.30 0.11
C VAL A 31 -5.70 14.61 0.16
N MET A 32 -4.88 13.86 -0.59
CA MET A 32 -3.45 14.17 -0.70
C MET A 32 -3.21 15.53 -1.35
N VAL A 33 -3.92 15.86 -2.44
CA VAL A 33 -3.80 17.16 -3.11
C VAL A 33 -4.23 18.30 -2.17
N THR A 34 -5.33 18.16 -1.43
CA THR A 34 -5.73 19.18 -0.46
C THR A 34 -4.71 19.32 0.67
N ALA A 35 -4.15 18.22 1.17
CA ALA A 35 -3.10 18.23 2.18
C ALA A 35 -1.83 18.94 1.70
N LEU A 36 -1.42 18.69 0.44
CA LEU A 36 -0.28 19.36 -0.18
C LEU A 36 -0.53 20.87 -0.36
N LEU A 37 -1.71 21.25 -0.84
CA LEU A 37 -2.07 22.66 -0.99
C LEU A 37 -2.12 23.38 0.36
N PHE A 38 -2.66 22.71 1.39
CA PHE A 38 -2.67 23.22 2.75
C PHE A 38 -1.24 23.42 3.27
N SER A 39 -0.36 22.44 3.05
CA SER A 39 1.05 22.51 3.41
C SER A 39 1.78 23.67 2.72
N LEU A 40 1.60 23.82 1.41
CA LEU A 40 2.17 24.94 0.64
C LEU A 40 1.63 26.30 1.11
N MET A 41 0.35 26.36 1.48
CA MET A 41 -0.26 27.57 2.04
C MET A 41 0.39 27.96 3.38
N LEU A 42 0.66 26.99 4.27
CA LEU A 42 1.35 27.23 5.54
C LEU A 42 2.77 27.77 5.31
N GLN A 43 3.53 27.14 4.40
CA GLN A 43 4.87 27.62 4.02
C GLN A 43 4.80 29.04 3.43
N GLY A 44 3.81 29.32 2.58
CA GLY A 44 3.60 30.67 2.03
C GLY A 44 3.31 31.73 3.11
N LEU A 45 2.48 31.39 4.10
CA LEU A 45 2.18 32.29 5.24
C LEU A 45 3.41 32.54 6.12
N SER A 46 4.24 31.52 6.31
CA SER A 46 5.50 31.61 7.03
C SER A 46 6.48 32.57 6.34
N LEU A 47 6.61 32.47 5.01
CA LEU A 47 7.40 33.41 4.19
C LEU A 47 6.85 34.85 4.24
N LEU A 48 5.55 35.03 4.46
CA LEU A 48 4.91 36.34 4.65
C LEU A 48 5.08 36.91 6.08
N GLY A 49 5.84 36.23 6.94
CA GLY A 49 6.16 36.69 8.30
C GLY A 49 5.27 36.13 9.40
N TYR A 50 4.44 35.12 9.12
CA TYR A 50 3.57 34.46 10.10
C TYR A 50 3.94 32.97 10.30
N PRO A 51 5.16 32.64 10.78
CA PRO A 51 5.63 31.25 10.89
C PRO A 51 4.89 30.44 11.96
N GLY A 52 4.28 31.11 12.96
CA GLY A 52 3.71 30.44 14.13
C GLY A 52 2.61 29.41 13.84
N LEU A 53 1.93 29.49 12.70
CA LEU A 53 0.98 28.44 12.27
C LEU A 53 1.69 27.22 11.68
N GLU A 54 2.70 27.44 10.84
CA GLU A 54 3.53 26.35 10.30
C GLU A 54 4.23 25.60 11.42
N ASP A 55 4.89 26.30 12.35
CA ASP A 55 5.64 25.70 13.46
C ASP A 55 4.75 24.84 14.36
N ARG A 56 3.51 25.30 14.64
CA ARG A 56 2.55 24.54 15.44
C ARG A 56 2.08 23.27 14.73
N VAL A 57 1.76 23.36 13.44
CA VAL A 57 1.34 22.20 12.65
C VAL A 57 2.50 21.21 12.52
N ARG A 58 3.72 21.71 12.32
CA ARG A 58 4.94 20.91 12.26
C ARG A 58 5.21 20.16 13.56
N ALA A 59 5.08 20.84 14.70
CA ALA A 59 5.23 20.22 16.02
C ALA A 59 4.20 19.11 16.25
N LEU A 60 2.93 19.37 15.91
CA LEU A 60 1.86 18.39 16.04
C LEU A 60 2.05 17.15 15.15
N ILE A 61 2.53 17.34 13.92
CA ILE A 61 2.84 16.21 13.01
C ILE A 61 4.06 15.43 13.53
N GLY A 62 5.11 16.12 13.98
CA GLY A 62 6.32 15.48 14.51
C GLY A 62 6.11 14.67 15.79
N GLU A 63 5.02 14.89 16.52
CA GLU A 63 4.63 14.05 17.66
C GLU A 63 4.00 12.71 17.23
N ILE A 64 3.55 12.59 15.98
CA ILE A 64 2.98 11.35 15.45
C ILE A 64 4.12 10.46 14.98
N ASP A 65 4.28 9.31 15.62
CA ASP A 65 5.10 8.24 15.04
C ASP A 65 4.34 7.63 13.87
N PHE A 66 4.54 8.20 12.67
CA PHE A 66 3.87 7.75 11.47
C PHE A 66 4.28 6.31 11.09
N ASN A 67 5.49 5.89 11.45
CA ASN A 67 5.91 4.52 11.22
C ASN A 67 5.09 3.54 12.06
N ASP A 68 5.03 3.77 13.38
CA ASP A 68 4.30 2.91 14.31
C ASP A 68 2.80 2.89 13.97
N LEU A 69 2.21 4.07 13.74
CA LEU A 69 0.81 4.22 13.37
C LEU A 69 0.49 3.42 12.10
N LEU A 70 1.34 3.49 11.06
CA LEU A 70 1.05 2.82 9.81
C LEU A 70 1.33 1.32 9.88
N MET A 71 2.53 0.94 10.33
CA MET A 71 2.99 -0.46 10.31
C MET A 71 2.24 -1.33 11.31
N ASN A 72 2.05 -0.85 12.54
CA ASN A 72 1.49 -1.65 13.62
C ASN A 72 -0.04 -1.54 13.70
N TRP A 73 -0.60 -0.37 13.35
CA TRP A 73 -2.05 -0.17 13.35
C TRP A 73 -2.64 -0.25 11.95
N MET A 74 -2.41 0.73 11.07
CA MET A 74 -3.22 0.91 9.86
C MET A 74 -3.08 -0.24 8.85
N LEU A 75 -1.88 -0.77 8.63
CA LEU A 75 -1.60 -1.74 7.58
C LEU A 75 -2.45 -3.02 7.72
N SER A 76 -2.55 -3.54 8.93
CA SER A 76 -3.36 -4.72 9.23
C SER A 76 -4.84 -4.51 8.92
N PHE A 77 -5.36 -3.32 9.24
CA PHE A 77 -6.75 -2.95 8.96
C PHE A 77 -7.00 -2.77 7.46
N LEU A 78 -6.12 -2.04 6.77
CA LEU A 78 -6.23 -1.80 5.32
C LEU A 78 -6.20 -3.12 4.54
N LEU A 79 -5.28 -4.02 4.90
CA LEU A 79 -5.16 -5.32 4.24
C LEU A 79 -6.33 -6.26 4.57
N PHE A 80 -6.81 -6.26 5.82
CA PHE A 80 -8.00 -7.02 6.17
C PHE A 80 -9.24 -6.50 5.42
N ALA A 81 -9.46 -5.18 5.42
CA ALA A 81 -10.59 -4.54 4.76
C ALA A 81 -10.55 -4.77 3.24
N GLY A 82 -9.38 -4.61 2.62
CA GLY A 82 -9.16 -4.93 1.21
C GLY A 82 -9.47 -6.40 0.90
N ALA A 83 -9.01 -7.34 1.74
CA ALA A 83 -9.27 -8.77 1.59
C ALA A 83 -10.74 -9.16 1.78
N LEU A 84 -11.45 -8.50 2.71
CA LEU A 84 -12.85 -8.77 3.03
C LEU A 84 -13.76 -8.62 1.79
N HIS A 85 -13.45 -7.67 0.91
CA HIS A 85 -14.22 -7.38 -0.29
C HIS A 85 -13.82 -8.24 -1.51
N VAL A 86 -12.74 -9.02 -1.42
CA VAL A 86 -12.27 -9.86 -2.51
C VAL A 86 -13.05 -11.16 -2.60
N ASN A 87 -13.57 -11.45 -3.79
CA ASN A 87 -14.24 -12.72 -4.07
C ASN A 87 -13.21 -13.83 -4.35
N LEU A 88 -13.16 -14.86 -3.49
CA LEU A 88 -12.25 -15.99 -3.62
C LEU A 88 -12.49 -16.82 -4.89
N GLY A 89 -13.71 -16.87 -5.43
CA GLY A 89 -14.01 -17.57 -6.68
C GLY A 89 -13.38 -16.87 -7.89
N ASP A 90 -13.52 -15.55 -7.95
CA ASP A 90 -12.85 -14.71 -8.95
C ASP A 90 -11.32 -14.81 -8.78
N LEU A 91 -10.80 -14.72 -7.54
CA LEU A 91 -9.37 -14.84 -7.25
C LEU A 91 -8.80 -16.22 -7.65
N LYS A 92 -9.50 -17.31 -7.32
CA LYS A 92 -9.10 -18.68 -7.68
C LYS A 92 -8.99 -18.87 -9.19
N SER A 93 -9.81 -18.14 -9.95
CA SER A 93 -9.74 -18.13 -11.41
C SER A 93 -8.42 -17.52 -11.90
N TYR A 94 -7.84 -16.56 -11.18
CA TYR A 94 -6.59 -15.87 -11.56
C TYR A 94 -5.40 -16.17 -10.63
N ARG A 95 -5.46 -17.27 -9.87
CA ARG A 95 -4.46 -17.63 -8.83
C ARG A 95 -3.02 -17.73 -9.33
N TRP A 96 -2.80 -18.22 -10.56
CA TRP A 96 -1.45 -18.38 -11.10
C TRP A 96 -0.83 -17.03 -11.47
N PRO A 97 -1.47 -16.17 -12.30
CA PRO A 97 -0.98 -14.81 -12.53
C PRO A 97 -0.79 -13.99 -11.25
N ILE A 98 -1.76 -14.02 -10.34
CA ILE A 98 -1.71 -13.23 -9.11
C ILE A 98 -0.59 -13.73 -8.20
N GLY A 99 -0.50 -15.05 -7.97
CA GLY A 99 0.55 -15.62 -7.13
C GLY A 99 1.95 -15.36 -7.69
N LEU A 100 2.15 -15.50 -9.01
CA LEU A 100 3.45 -15.22 -9.66
C LEU A 100 3.83 -13.73 -9.54
N LEU A 101 2.89 -12.82 -9.78
CA LEU A 101 3.15 -11.38 -9.69
C LEU A 101 3.40 -10.94 -8.24
N ALA A 102 2.57 -11.41 -7.30
CA ALA A 102 2.65 -11.01 -5.90
C ALA A 102 3.80 -11.67 -5.12
N THR A 103 4.50 -12.66 -5.68
CA THR A 103 5.69 -13.27 -5.06
C THR A 103 6.94 -13.01 -5.89
N PHE A 104 7.09 -13.71 -7.01
CA PHE A 104 8.25 -13.55 -7.89
C PHE A 104 8.34 -12.16 -8.50
N GLY A 105 7.22 -11.53 -8.86
CA GLY A 105 7.21 -10.16 -9.36
C GLY A 105 7.78 -9.17 -8.34
N VAL A 106 7.47 -9.35 -7.06
CA VAL A 106 7.98 -8.52 -5.95
C VAL A 106 9.47 -8.73 -5.74
N LEU A 107 9.93 -9.99 -5.72
CA LEU A 107 11.35 -10.32 -5.58
C LEU A 107 12.19 -9.79 -6.75
N ILE A 108 11.71 -9.98 -7.99
CA ILE A 108 12.35 -9.44 -9.19
C ILE A 108 12.36 -7.92 -9.15
N ALA A 109 11.23 -7.28 -8.83
CA ALA A 109 11.13 -5.84 -8.73
C ALA A 109 12.10 -5.29 -7.67
N THR A 110 12.18 -5.93 -6.51
CA THR A 110 13.12 -5.59 -5.43
C THR A 110 14.55 -5.60 -5.92
N PHE A 111 14.98 -6.69 -6.57
CA PHE A 111 16.34 -6.82 -7.06
C PHE A 111 16.65 -5.83 -8.20
N VAL A 112 15.75 -5.70 -9.17
CA VAL A 112 15.93 -4.80 -10.33
C VAL A 112 15.94 -3.34 -9.87
N ILE A 113 14.97 -2.92 -9.06
CA ILE A 113 14.88 -1.55 -8.58
C ILE A 113 16.06 -1.24 -7.65
N GLY A 114 16.43 -2.16 -6.76
CA GLY A 114 17.58 -1.97 -5.88
C GLY A 114 18.91 -1.87 -6.65
N THR A 115 19.09 -2.68 -7.69
CA THR A 115 20.27 -2.59 -8.55
C THR A 115 20.31 -1.26 -9.32
N LEU A 116 19.18 -0.83 -9.87
CA LEU A 116 19.09 0.47 -10.57
C LEU A 116 19.31 1.64 -9.59
N ALA A 117 18.77 1.55 -8.38
CA ALA A 117 18.97 2.54 -7.32
C ALA A 117 20.45 2.66 -6.93
N PHE A 118 21.15 1.53 -6.79
CA PHE A 118 22.59 1.53 -6.49
C PHE A 118 23.40 2.33 -7.52
N TYR A 119 23.14 2.12 -8.82
CA TYR A 119 23.83 2.88 -9.87
C TYR A 119 23.38 4.33 -9.97
N ILE A 120 22.08 4.61 -9.79
CA ILE A 120 21.55 5.98 -9.83
C ILE A 120 22.11 6.79 -8.66
N PHE A 121 22.08 6.27 -7.43
CA PHE A 121 22.61 6.97 -6.26
C PHE A 121 24.11 7.26 -6.40
N ALA A 122 24.89 6.31 -6.92
CA ALA A 122 26.31 6.51 -7.19
C ALA A 122 26.56 7.65 -8.20
N MET A 123 25.70 7.82 -9.22
CA MET A 123 25.79 8.92 -10.20
C MET A 123 25.64 10.31 -9.55
N PHE A 124 24.87 10.40 -8.47
CA PHE A 124 24.69 11.64 -7.69
C PHE A 124 25.70 11.79 -6.54
N GLY A 125 26.69 10.89 -6.44
CA GLY A 125 27.71 10.90 -5.38
C GLY A 125 27.25 10.32 -4.04
N TRP A 126 26.06 9.73 -3.98
CA TRP A 126 25.56 9.05 -2.78
C TRP A 126 26.00 7.59 -2.77
N HIS A 127 26.89 7.26 -1.84
CA HIS A 127 27.49 5.92 -1.73
C HIS A 127 26.70 5.10 -0.71
N ILE A 128 25.52 4.62 -1.12
CA ILE A 128 24.65 3.78 -0.29
C ILE A 128 25.05 2.32 -0.47
N SER A 129 25.04 1.53 0.61
CA SER A 129 25.29 0.09 0.50
C SER A 129 24.24 -0.60 -0.39
N PHE A 130 24.65 -1.67 -1.08
CA PHE A 130 23.74 -2.41 -1.95
C PHE A 130 22.53 -2.97 -1.17
N LEU A 131 22.72 -3.31 0.11
CA LEU A 131 21.64 -3.80 0.97
C LEU A 131 20.56 -2.73 1.22
N TYR A 132 20.95 -1.47 1.48
CA TYR A 132 19.99 -0.36 1.59
C TYR A 132 19.29 -0.07 0.25
N CYS A 133 19.97 -0.30 -0.87
CA CYS A 133 19.33 -0.20 -2.18
C CYS A 133 18.32 -1.34 -2.41
N LEU A 134 18.61 -2.57 -1.95
CA LEU A 134 17.64 -3.67 -1.97
C LEU A 134 16.45 -3.40 -1.03
N LEU A 135 16.70 -2.84 0.16
CA LEU A 135 15.64 -2.35 1.06
C LEU A 135 14.75 -1.33 0.36
N PHE A 136 15.34 -0.37 -0.36
CA PHE A 136 14.62 0.58 -1.20
C PHE A 136 13.80 -0.11 -2.30
N GLY A 137 14.36 -1.13 -2.95
CA GLY A 137 13.64 -1.94 -3.93
C GLY A 137 12.42 -2.64 -3.31
N ALA A 138 12.58 -3.20 -2.11
CA ALA A 138 11.51 -3.91 -1.41
C ALA A 138 10.40 -2.94 -0.99
N LEU A 139 10.74 -1.82 -0.34
CA LEU A 139 9.74 -0.85 0.11
C LEU A 139 8.95 -0.17 -1.02
N ILE A 140 9.52 -0.03 -2.23
CA ILE A 140 8.84 0.60 -3.37
C ILE A 140 8.19 -0.41 -4.33
N SER A 141 8.44 -1.70 -4.16
CA SER A 141 7.78 -2.79 -4.89
C SER A 141 6.27 -2.96 -4.64
N PRO A 142 5.69 -2.69 -3.45
CA PRO A 142 4.25 -2.79 -3.20
C PRO A 142 3.46 -1.70 -3.94
N THR A 143 2.17 -1.94 -4.11
CA THR A 143 1.35 -1.20 -5.07
C THR A 143 -0.01 -0.90 -4.50
N ASP A 144 -0.47 0.33 -4.67
CA ASP A 144 -1.71 0.78 -4.07
C ASP A 144 -2.89 0.60 -5.03
N PRO A 145 -3.82 -0.33 -4.74
CA PRO A 145 -4.97 -0.56 -5.59
C PRO A 145 -6.02 0.55 -5.42
N ILE A 146 -6.04 1.26 -4.30
CA ILE A 146 -7.14 2.14 -3.88
C ILE A 146 -7.15 3.40 -4.72
N ALA A 147 -5.98 4.05 -4.85
CA ALA A 147 -5.81 5.20 -5.72
C ALA A 147 -6.18 4.90 -7.18
N VAL A 148 -5.96 3.66 -7.62
CA VAL A 148 -6.22 3.21 -9.00
C VAL A 148 -7.69 2.86 -9.20
N LEU A 149 -8.29 2.14 -8.26
CA LEU A 149 -9.66 1.65 -8.36
C LEU A 149 -10.67 2.78 -8.56
N GLY A 150 -10.49 3.91 -7.86
CA GLY A 150 -11.32 5.10 -8.06
C GLY A 150 -11.33 5.55 -9.53
N ALA A 151 -10.15 5.68 -10.13
CA ALA A 151 -10.01 6.08 -11.53
C ALA A 151 -10.50 5.00 -12.53
N LEU A 152 -10.32 3.71 -12.21
CA LEU A 152 -10.80 2.60 -13.03
C LEU A 152 -12.33 2.49 -13.06
N ARG A 153 -13.00 2.81 -11.95
CA ARG A 153 -14.48 2.85 -11.88
C ARG A 153 -15.02 3.90 -12.86
N THR A 154 -14.46 5.10 -12.87
CA THR A 154 -14.85 6.18 -13.80
C THR A 154 -14.52 5.87 -15.27
N ALA A 155 -13.49 5.06 -15.52
CA ALA A 155 -13.09 4.65 -16.86
C ALA A 155 -13.78 3.37 -17.38
N ASN A 156 -14.74 2.83 -16.64
CA ASN A 156 -15.50 1.61 -16.96
C ASN A 156 -14.61 0.39 -17.29
N ALA A 157 -13.52 0.21 -16.54
CA ALA A 157 -12.59 -0.88 -16.74
C ALA A 157 -13.24 -2.26 -16.51
N SER A 158 -12.82 -3.26 -17.30
CA SER A 158 -13.34 -4.63 -17.22
C SER A 158 -13.16 -5.27 -15.83
N LYS A 159 -14.13 -6.11 -15.41
CA LYS A 159 -14.07 -6.84 -14.11
C LYS A 159 -12.77 -7.65 -13.93
N PRO A 160 -12.26 -8.38 -14.94
CA PRO A 160 -11.00 -9.12 -14.83
C PRO A 160 -9.80 -8.22 -14.48
N LEU A 161 -9.72 -7.03 -15.08
CA LEU A 161 -8.62 -6.09 -14.84
C LEU A 161 -8.66 -5.56 -13.40
N LYS A 162 -9.85 -5.16 -12.93
CA LYS A 162 -10.05 -4.73 -11.53
C LYS A 162 -9.68 -5.84 -10.54
N THR A 163 -10.14 -7.06 -10.79
CA THR A 163 -9.83 -8.23 -9.95
C THR A 163 -8.33 -8.53 -9.92
N THR A 164 -7.65 -8.42 -11.06
CA THR A 164 -6.21 -8.67 -11.15
C THR A 164 -5.41 -7.63 -10.37
N ILE A 165 -5.75 -6.35 -10.50
CA ILE A 165 -5.06 -5.25 -9.78
C ILE A 165 -5.26 -5.39 -8.26
N VAL A 166 -6.50 -5.62 -7.83
CA VAL A 166 -6.80 -5.78 -6.39
C VAL A 166 -6.10 -7.01 -5.83
N GLY A 167 -6.21 -8.15 -6.52
CA GLY A 167 -5.58 -9.38 -6.07
C GLY A 167 -4.05 -9.29 -6.04
N GLU A 168 -3.41 -8.74 -7.08
CA GLU A 168 -1.95 -8.53 -7.09
C GLU A 168 -1.51 -7.62 -5.94
N SER A 169 -2.13 -6.45 -5.80
CA SER A 169 -1.76 -5.46 -4.79
C SER A 169 -1.92 -5.99 -3.36
N LEU A 170 -3.03 -6.70 -3.09
CA LEU A 170 -3.34 -7.24 -1.75
C LEU A 170 -2.25 -8.20 -1.24
N PHE A 171 -1.73 -9.09 -2.10
CA PHE A 171 -0.67 -10.01 -1.72
C PHE A 171 0.72 -9.39 -1.85
N ASN A 172 0.91 -8.46 -2.80
CA ASN A 172 2.18 -7.77 -3.01
C ASN A 172 2.58 -6.99 -1.74
N ASP A 173 1.66 -6.27 -1.12
CA ASP A 173 1.92 -5.53 0.13
C ASP A 173 2.42 -6.46 1.24
N GLY A 174 1.76 -7.61 1.43
CA GLY A 174 2.20 -8.62 2.40
C GLY A 174 3.58 -9.20 2.09
N THR A 175 3.83 -9.57 0.83
CA THR A 175 5.14 -10.09 0.41
C THR A 175 6.24 -9.04 0.56
N ALA A 176 5.99 -7.79 0.16
CA ALA A 176 6.96 -6.71 0.24
C ALA A 176 7.38 -6.43 1.68
N VAL A 177 6.45 -6.45 2.63
CA VAL A 177 6.74 -6.29 4.06
C VAL A 177 7.63 -7.43 4.54
N VAL A 178 7.34 -8.69 4.18
CA VAL A 178 8.21 -9.84 4.55
C VAL A 178 9.62 -9.69 3.97
N VAL A 179 9.72 -9.36 2.67
CA VAL A 179 11.04 -9.14 2.03
C VAL A 179 11.78 -8.02 2.74
N PHE A 180 11.11 -6.91 3.06
CA PHE A 180 11.70 -5.78 3.76
C PHE A 180 12.17 -6.15 5.16
N THR A 181 11.34 -6.81 5.98
CA THR A 181 11.68 -7.22 7.34
C THR A 181 12.90 -8.14 7.35
N VAL A 182 12.95 -9.12 6.43
CA VAL A 182 14.09 -10.02 6.29
C VAL A 182 15.36 -9.24 5.91
N LEU A 183 15.30 -8.36 4.92
CA LEU A 183 16.46 -7.54 4.51
C LEU A 183 16.90 -6.56 5.62
N LEU A 184 15.96 -6.04 6.40
CA LEU A 184 16.24 -5.10 7.48
C LEU A 184 16.91 -5.82 8.65
N GLY A 185 16.43 -7.02 9.00
CA GLY A 185 17.09 -7.88 9.98
C GLY A 185 18.55 -8.16 9.58
N ILE A 186 18.80 -8.46 8.29
CA ILE A 186 20.17 -8.65 7.77
C ILE A 186 21.00 -7.37 7.96
N ALA A 187 20.44 -6.20 7.67
CA ALA A 187 21.14 -4.93 7.81
C ALA A 187 21.51 -4.62 9.27
N GLN A 188 20.67 -5.02 10.22
CA GLN A 188 20.90 -4.80 11.65
C GLN A 188 21.88 -5.79 12.27
N LEU A 189 21.89 -7.06 11.83
CA LEU A 189 22.80 -8.09 12.31
C LEU A 189 24.24 -7.90 11.80
N GLY A 190 24.46 -7.19 10.69
CA GLY A 190 25.80 -6.87 10.16
C GLY A 190 26.58 -8.06 9.56
N GLU A 191 26.12 -9.29 9.80
CA GLU A 191 26.62 -10.51 9.15
C GLU A 191 25.69 -10.90 7.99
N ALA A 192 26.26 -11.29 6.85
CA ALA A 192 25.48 -11.84 5.75
C ALA A 192 25.02 -13.26 6.12
N PRO A 193 23.72 -13.51 6.36
CA PRO A 193 23.26 -14.87 6.58
C PRO A 193 23.50 -15.68 5.32
N THR A 194 23.63 -16.99 5.49
CA THR A 194 23.62 -17.89 4.35
C THR A 194 22.30 -17.74 3.59
N VAL A 195 22.35 -17.84 2.26
CA VAL A 195 21.15 -17.76 1.39
C VAL A 195 20.05 -18.72 1.87
N GLY A 196 20.45 -19.89 2.41
CA GLY A 196 19.54 -20.85 3.01
C GLY A 196 18.83 -20.35 4.28
N ALA A 197 19.54 -19.66 5.18
CA ALA A 197 18.94 -19.08 6.39
C ALA A 197 17.94 -17.96 6.03
N THR A 198 18.29 -17.09 5.10
CA THR A 198 17.40 -16.02 4.60
C THR A 198 16.15 -16.59 3.94
N ALA A 199 16.32 -17.62 3.10
CA ALA A 199 15.18 -18.30 2.48
C ALA A 199 14.28 -18.99 3.53
N MET A 200 14.87 -19.59 4.57
CA MET A 200 14.11 -20.23 5.63
C MET A 200 13.33 -19.22 6.47
N LEU A 201 13.92 -18.06 6.80
CA LEU A 201 13.23 -16.96 7.49
C LEU A 201 12.04 -16.44 6.67
N PHE A 202 12.26 -16.19 5.37
CA PHE A 202 11.18 -15.78 4.47
C PHE A 202 10.03 -16.80 4.43
N VAL A 203 10.38 -18.09 4.30
CA VAL A 203 9.40 -19.19 4.30
C VAL A 203 8.66 -19.26 5.64
N HIS A 204 9.36 -19.09 6.76
CA HIS A 204 8.77 -19.09 8.09
C HIS A 204 7.78 -17.94 8.27
N GLU A 205 8.17 -16.70 7.97
CA GLU A 205 7.29 -15.54 8.11
C GLU A 205 6.08 -15.61 7.18
N ALA A 206 6.29 -15.98 5.91
CA ALA A 206 5.23 -16.04 4.91
C ALA A 206 4.26 -17.20 5.15
N ILE A 207 4.77 -18.44 5.29
CA ILE A 207 3.91 -19.61 5.54
C ILE A 207 3.31 -19.55 6.94
N GLY A 208 4.07 -19.11 7.94
CA GLY A 208 3.58 -18.88 9.29
C GLY A 208 2.42 -17.90 9.30
N GLY A 209 2.53 -16.78 8.58
CA GLY A 209 1.44 -15.81 8.43
C GLY A 209 0.20 -16.42 7.78
N VAL A 210 0.36 -17.23 6.72
CA VAL A 210 -0.76 -17.91 6.05
C VAL A 210 -1.45 -18.92 6.98
N LEU A 211 -0.69 -19.77 7.66
CA LEU A 211 -1.22 -20.79 8.57
C LEU A 211 -1.91 -20.14 9.78
N PHE A 212 -1.25 -19.16 10.39
CA PHE A 212 -1.80 -18.43 11.53
C PHE A 212 -3.07 -17.68 11.14
N GLY A 213 -3.04 -16.86 10.08
CA GLY A 213 -4.21 -16.14 9.56
C GLY A 213 -5.36 -17.09 9.19
N GLY A 214 -5.03 -18.25 8.62
CA GLY A 214 -5.99 -19.31 8.34
C GLY A 214 -6.67 -19.86 9.60
N LEU A 215 -5.87 -20.14 10.63
CA LEU A 215 -6.33 -20.66 11.92
C LEU A 215 -7.24 -19.64 12.65
N ILE A 216 -6.76 -18.41 12.84
CA ILE A 216 -7.52 -17.38 13.58
C ILE A 216 -8.75 -16.92 12.79
N GLY A 217 -8.63 -16.79 11.46
CA GLY A 217 -9.76 -16.46 10.59
C GLY A 217 -10.84 -17.53 10.62
N TYR A 218 -10.45 -18.81 10.62
CA TYR A 218 -11.39 -19.92 10.77
C TYR A 218 -12.03 -19.96 12.16
N ALA A 219 -11.25 -19.74 13.23
CA ALA A 219 -11.76 -19.70 14.59
C ALA A 219 -12.82 -18.60 14.76
N VAL A 220 -12.51 -17.38 14.31
CA VAL A 220 -13.46 -16.25 14.37
C VAL A 220 -14.66 -16.48 13.47
N TYR A 221 -14.49 -17.08 12.28
CA TYR A 221 -15.61 -17.52 11.46
C TYR A 221 -16.58 -18.43 12.25
N ARG A 222 -16.05 -19.40 13.00
CA ARG A 222 -16.86 -20.31 13.83
C ARG A 222 -17.59 -19.57 14.95
N MET A 223 -16.94 -18.58 15.56
CA MET A 223 -17.56 -17.72 16.58
C MET A 223 -18.69 -16.88 16.00
N ILE A 224 -18.46 -16.22 14.86
CA ILE A 224 -19.49 -15.45 14.12
C ILE A 224 -20.70 -16.35 13.82
N LYS A 225 -20.47 -17.58 13.36
CA LYS A 225 -21.55 -18.53 13.08
C LYS A 225 -22.39 -18.91 14.31
N SER A 226 -21.84 -18.78 15.51
CA SER A 226 -22.55 -19.09 16.76
C SER A 226 -23.32 -17.91 17.35
N VAL A 227 -23.28 -16.74 16.70
CA VAL A 227 -23.87 -15.50 17.20
C VAL A 227 -24.85 -14.93 16.18
N GLU A 228 -26.02 -14.50 16.63
CA GLU A 228 -27.06 -13.90 15.77
C GLU A 228 -27.25 -12.41 16.09
N GLN A 229 -26.14 -11.70 16.33
CA GLN A 229 -26.14 -10.30 16.69
C GLN A 229 -25.02 -9.56 15.95
N TYR A 230 -25.40 -8.69 15.00
CA TYR A 230 -24.47 -8.03 14.10
C TYR A 230 -23.39 -7.21 14.83
N GLN A 231 -23.71 -6.60 15.99
CA GLN A 231 -22.75 -5.84 16.77
C GLN A 231 -21.58 -6.72 17.24
N VAL A 232 -21.89 -7.91 17.76
CA VAL A 232 -20.89 -8.86 18.25
C VAL A 232 -20.08 -9.42 17.08
N GLU A 233 -20.73 -9.72 15.95
CA GLU A 233 -20.05 -10.18 14.74
C GLU A 233 -19.04 -9.14 14.23
N VAL A 234 -19.41 -7.85 14.16
CA VAL A 234 -18.49 -6.75 13.80
C VAL A 234 -17.36 -6.62 14.82
N MET A 235 -17.67 -6.66 16.13
CA MET A 235 -16.65 -6.63 17.18
C MET A 235 -15.65 -7.79 17.07
N LEU A 236 -16.12 -8.99 16.71
CA LEU A 236 -15.26 -10.15 16.49
C LEU A 236 -14.28 -9.93 15.32
N THR A 237 -14.73 -9.30 14.23
CA THR A 237 -13.81 -8.95 13.13
C THR A 237 -12.81 -7.87 13.53
N LEU A 238 -13.20 -6.90 14.35
CA LEU A 238 -12.29 -5.89 14.87
C LEU A 238 -11.24 -6.52 15.80
N ALA A 239 -11.67 -7.41 16.70
CA ALA A 239 -10.80 -8.16 17.59
C ALA A 239 -9.86 -9.10 16.81
N LEU A 240 -10.33 -9.69 15.71
CA LEU A 240 -9.51 -10.50 14.81
C LEU A 240 -8.35 -9.68 14.22
N VAL A 241 -8.61 -8.44 13.80
CA VAL A 241 -7.55 -7.58 13.24
C VAL A 241 -6.59 -7.10 14.32
N ILE A 242 -7.09 -6.49 15.39
CA ILE A 242 -6.22 -5.92 16.45
C ILE A 242 -5.48 -7.04 17.21
N GLY A 243 -6.23 -8.00 17.74
CA GLY A 243 -5.69 -9.09 18.54
C GLY A 243 -4.92 -10.10 17.71
N GLY A 244 -5.38 -10.39 16.49
CA GLY A 244 -4.67 -11.28 15.57
C GLY A 244 -3.34 -10.69 15.12
N SER A 245 -3.27 -9.41 14.76
CA SER A 245 -2.00 -8.78 14.39
C SER A 245 -1.02 -8.68 15.55
N ALA A 246 -1.49 -8.35 16.76
CA ALA A 246 -0.64 -8.33 17.96
C ALA A 246 -0.07 -9.73 18.25
N LEU A 247 -0.89 -10.78 18.17
CA LEU A 247 -0.43 -12.16 18.36
C LEU A 247 0.53 -12.62 17.24
N ALA A 248 0.32 -12.18 16.00
CA ALA A 248 1.23 -12.49 14.90
C ALA A 248 2.65 -11.94 15.16
N TYR A 249 2.74 -10.74 15.73
CA TYR A 249 4.02 -10.13 16.11
C TYR A 249 4.76 -10.97 17.17
N GLU A 250 4.07 -11.39 18.22
CA GLU A 250 4.61 -12.28 19.28
C GLU A 250 5.02 -13.66 18.75
N LEU A 251 4.34 -14.16 17.72
CA LEU A 251 4.65 -15.43 17.07
C LEU A 251 5.75 -15.32 16.00
N HIS A 252 6.29 -14.12 15.77
CA HIS A 252 7.26 -13.83 14.70
C HIS A 252 6.80 -14.28 13.32
N VAL A 253 5.51 -14.10 13.03
CA VAL A 253 4.91 -14.36 11.71
C VAL A 253 4.39 -13.08 11.08
N SER A 254 4.25 -13.07 9.76
CA SER A 254 3.80 -11.86 9.06
C SER A 254 2.34 -11.51 9.38
N ALA A 255 2.12 -10.50 10.23
CA ALA A 255 0.80 -9.93 10.51
C ALA A 255 0.04 -9.47 9.23
N PRO A 256 0.67 -8.76 8.27
CA PRO A 256 0.03 -8.38 7.00
C PRO A 256 -0.59 -9.56 6.25
N ILE A 257 0.21 -10.60 5.97
CA ILE A 257 -0.24 -11.83 5.31
C ILE A 257 -1.32 -12.55 6.13
N ALA A 258 -1.17 -12.61 7.46
CA ALA A 258 -2.18 -13.23 8.33
C ALA A 258 -3.53 -12.51 8.21
N MET A 259 -3.55 -11.18 8.18
CA MET A 259 -4.76 -10.39 8.03
C MET A 259 -5.39 -10.50 6.65
N VAL A 260 -4.59 -10.59 5.58
CA VAL A 260 -5.09 -10.89 4.23
C VAL A 260 -5.81 -12.23 4.21
N VAL A 261 -5.19 -13.29 4.76
CA VAL A 261 -5.78 -14.64 4.78
C VAL A 261 -7.03 -14.68 5.65
N ALA A 262 -6.99 -14.06 6.83
CA ALA A 262 -8.14 -13.96 7.72
C ALA A 262 -9.31 -13.20 7.06
N GLY A 263 -9.03 -12.06 6.42
CA GLY A 263 -10.02 -11.25 5.70
C GLY A 263 -10.66 -12.02 4.53
N LEU A 264 -9.87 -12.78 3.76
CA LEU A 264 -10.39 -13.64 2.69
C LEU A 264 -11.34 -14.72 3.23
N ILE A 265 -11.03 -15.33 4.38
CA ILE A 265 -11.88 -16.34 5.03
C ILE A 265 -13.20 -15.70 5.49
N ILE A 266 -13.15 -14.59 6.22
CA ILE A 266 -14.35 -13.91 6.72
C ILE A 266 -15.22 -13.39 5.57
N GLY A 267 -14.62 -12.72 4.59
CA GLY A 267 -15.30 -12.11 3.45
C GLY A 267 -15.97 -13.11 2.49
N ASN A 268 -15.58 -14.39 2.55
CA ASN A 268 -16.12 -15.43 1.68
C ASN A 268 -16.84 -16.53 2.46
N LEU A 269 -16.13 -17.28 3.30
CA LEU A 269 -16.72 -18.39 4.06
C LEU A 269 -17.67 -17.87 5.14
N GLY A 270 -17.26 -16.84 5.89
CA GLY A 270 -18.10 -16.18 6.89
C GLY A 270 -19.34 -15.55 6.25
N ARG A 271 -19.14 -14.76 5.19
CA ARG A 271 -20.24 -14.17 4.44
C ARG A 271 -21.23 -15.23 3.94
N LYS A 272 -20.78 -16.32 3.34
CA LYS A 272 -21.66 -17.34 2.72
C LYS A 272 -22.36 -18.26 3.72
N LEU A 273 -21.70 -18.63 4.83
CA LEU A 273 -22.16 -19.72 5.71
C LEU A 273 -22.48 -19.30 7.15
N ALA A 274 -22.20 -18.05 7.55
CA ALA A 274 -22.39 -17.59 8.92
C ALA A 274 -23.28 -16.34 9.02
N MET A 275 -23.19 -15.41 8.07
CA MET A 275 -23.85 -14.10 8.18
C MET A 275 -25.24 -14.06 7.51
N ASN A 276 -26.21 -13.45 8.19
CA ASN A 276 -27.48 -13.03 7.61
C ASN A 276 -27.30 -11.72 6.80
N ASP A 277 -28.32 -11.33 6.02
CA ASP A 277 -28.21 -10.15 5.14
C ASP A 277 -28.05 -8.82 5.88
N MET A 278 -28.57 -8.73 7.11
CA MET A 278 -28.39 -7.55 7.96
C MET A 278 -26.94 -7.43 8.44
N THR A 279 -26.36 -8.51 8.97
CA THR A 279 -24.96 -8.50 9.39
C THR A 279 -24.04 -8.20 8.21
N ARG A 280 -24.28 -8.80 7.04
CA ARG A 280 -23.51 -8.48 5.83
C ARG A 280 -23.52 -6.99 5.54
N ARG A 281 -24.69 -6.34 5.58
CA ARG A 281 -24.81 -4.90 5.33
C ARG A 281 -24.04 -4.05 6.35
N TYR A 282 -24.18 -4.35 7.64
CA TYR A 282 -23.48 -3.60 8.70
C TYR A 282 -21.97 -3.82 8.68
N MET A 283 -21.53 -5.06 8.45
CA MET A 283 -20.13 -5.42 8.32
C MET A 283 -19.49 -4.69 7.14
N ASP A 284 -20.13 -4.76 5.97
CA ASP A 284 -19.63 -4.14 4.74
C ASP A 284 -19.56 -2.62 4.89
N GLY A 285 -20.65 -2.00 5.38
CA GLY A 285 -20.67 -0.56 5.59
C GLY A 285 -19.66 -0.09 6.65
N PHE A 286 -19.45 -0.86 7.72
CA PHE A 286 -18.46 -0.55 8.75
C PHE A 286 -17.03 -0.62 8.19
N TRP A 287 -16.69 -1.72 7.52
CA TRP A 287 -15.33 -1.92 7.00
C TRP A 287 -15.03 -1.04 5.78
N GLU A 288 -16.01 -0.76 4.91
CA GLU A 288 -15.84 0.20 3.81
C GLU A 288 -15.60 1.62 4.35
N LEU A 289 -16.39 2.07 5.34
CA LEU A 289 -16.18 3.37 5.98
C LEU A 289 -14.82 3.44 6.69
N LEU A 290 -14.45 2.39 7.42
CA LEU A 290 -13.20 2.35 8.15
C LEU A 290 -11.99 2.33 7.20
N ASP A 291 -12.05 1.55 6.11
CA ASP A 291 -11.03 1.57 5.05
C ASP A 291 -10.90 2.96 4.41
N ASP A 292 -12.02 3.58 4.03
CA ASP A 292 -12.03 4.94 3.46
C ASP A 292 -11.44 5.97 4.43
N MET A 293 -11.79 5.89 5.73
CA MET A 293 -11.26 6.79 6.76
C MET A 293 -9.75 6.60 6.96
N LEU A 294 -9.28 5.35 7.06
CA LEU A 294 -7.85 5.06 7.21
C LEU A 294 -7.05 5.48 5.98
N ASN A 295 -7.58 5.31 4.77
CA ASN A 295 -6.92 5.80 3.57
C ASN A 295 -6.91 7.32 3.50
N ALA A 296 -8.03 7.99 3.80
CA ALA A 296 -8.03 9.46 3.84
C ALA A 296 -6.98 9.97 4.84
N ALA A 297 -6.91 9.36 6.02
CA ALA A 297 -5.88 9.64 7.03
C ALA A 297 -4.47 9.41 6.47
N LEU A 298 -4.22 8.27 5.86
CA LEU A 298 -2.93 7.90 5.29
C LEU A 298 -2.45 8.94 4.25
N PHE A 299 -3.30 9.28 3.30
CA PHE A 299 -2.97 10.23 2.23
C PHE A 299 -2.87 11.67 2.75
N ALA A 300 -3.62 12.03 3.80
CA ALA A 300 -3.46 13.30 4.48
C ALA A 300 -2.09 13.40 5.17
N LEU A 301 -1.68 12.36 5.91
CA LEU A 301 -0.35 12.30 6.55
C LEU A 301 0.76 12.41 5.51
N ILE A 302 0.70 11.62 4.42
CA ILE A 302 1.69 11.69 3.35
C ILE A 302 1.77 13.10 2.75
N GLY A 303 0.62 13.76 2.53
CA GLY A 303 0.60 15.11 1.98
C GLY A 303 1.14 16.18 2.95
N MET A 304 0.98 15.99 4.26
CA MET A 304 1.45 16.91 5.29
C MET A 304 2.92 16.69 5.68
N GLU A 305 3.39 15.45 5.69
CA GLU A 305 4.80 15.12 6.00
C GLU A 305 5.77 15.78 5.00
N LEU A 306 5.29 16.16 3.81
CA LEU A 306 6.06 16.95 2.86
C LEU A 306 6.69 18.20 3.52
N LEU A 307 6.00 18.79 4.50
CA LEU A 307 6.49 19.95 5.25
C LEU A 307 7.80 19.67 5.99
N LEU A 308 8.08 18.41 6.35
CA LEU A 308 9.23 18.02 7.16
C LEU A 308 10.46 17.68 6.30
N LEU A 309 10.29 17.42 5.01
CA LEU A 309 11.35 16.85 4.19
C LEU A 309 12.24 17.93 3.54
N PRO A 310 13.57 17.77 3.62
CA PRO A 310 14.50 18.68 2.96
C PRO A 310 14.50 18.44 1.45
N PHE A 311 13.78 19.27 0.70
CA PHE A 311 13.77 19.21 -0.76
C PHE A 311 15.03 19.81 -1.37
N SER A 312 15.66 19.07 -2.28
CA SER A 312 16.70 19.60 -3.16
C SER A 312 16.42 19.20 -4.62
N TRP A 313 16.96 19.99 -5.55
CA TRP A 313 16.92 19.66 -6.97
C TRP A 313 17.59 18.32 -7.30
N THR A 314 18.61 17.91 -6.54
CA THR A 314 19.27 16.61 -6.71
C THR A 314 18.38 15.45 -6.30
N HIS A 315 17.63 15.58 -5.21
CA HIS A 315 16.63 14.57 -4.82
C HIS A 315 15.54 14.43 -5.90
N LEU A 316 15.06 15.54 -6.45
CA LEU A 316 14.01 15.53 -7.47
C LEU A 316 14.46 14.82 -8.77
N THR A 317 15.67 15.09 -9.25
CA THR A 317 16.19 14.46 -10.48
C THR A 317 16.46 12.98 -10.28
N ALA A 318 17.09 12.58 -9.17
CA ALA A 318 17.31 11.18 -8.84
C ALA A 318 16.00 10.40 -8.70
N ALA A 319 15.02 10.95 -7.98
CA ALA A 319 13.70 10.35 -7.83
C ALA A 319 12.95 10.24 -9.17
N SER A 320 13.09 11.21 -10.07
CA SER A 320 12.50 11.16 -11.41
C SER A 320 13.10 10.03 -12.25
N MET A 321 14.42 9.85 -12.23
CA MET A 321 15.10 8.73 -12.88
C MET A 321 14.63 7.39 -12.29
N LEU A 322 14.51 7.32 -10.96
CA LEU A 322 13.99 6.15 -10.26
C LEU A 322 12.53 5.85 -10.60
N ALA A 323 11.67 6.86 -10.71
CA ALA A 323 10.28 6.66 -11.12
C ALA A 323 10.18 6.01 -12.50
N VAL A 324 11.04 6.41 -13.45
CA VAL A 324 11.15 5.77 -14.76
C VAL A 324 11.68 4.34 -14.63
N ALA A 325 12.72 4.12 -13.83
CA ALA A 325 13.27 2.79 -13.56
C ALA A 325 12.23 1.83 -12.95
N ILE A 326 11.42 2.31 -12.01
CA ILE A 326 10.33 1.56 -11.38
C ILE A 326 9.25 1.19 -12.40
N LEU A 327 8.89 2.12 -13.29
CA LEU A 327 7.97 1.86 -14.39
C LEU A 327 8.49 0.79 -15.36
N LEU A 328 9.77 0.86 -15.71
CA LEU A 328 10.42 -0.14 -16.56
C LEU A 328 10.48 -1.51 -15.88
N SER A 329 10.87 -1.56 -14.61
CA SER A 329 10.85 -2.78 -13.80
C SER A 329 9.46 -3.41 -13.77
N ARG A 330 8.41 -2.59 -13.60
CA ARG A 330 7.03 -3.06 -13.66
C ARG A 330 6.65 -3.60 -15.04
N PHE A 331 7.07 -2.94 -16.11
CA PHE A 331 6.83 -3.45 -17.46
C PHE A 331 7.49 -4.81 -17.68
N ILE A 332 8.74 -4.98 -17.22
CA ILE A 332 9.51 -6.22 -17.35
C ILE A 332 8.90 -7.36 -16.52
N THR A 333 8.27 -7.07 -15.38
CA THR A 333 7.60 -8.09 -14.54
C THR A 333 6.19 -8.43 -15.06
N VAL A 334 5.41 -7.43 -15.45
CA VAL A 334 4.01 -7.60 -15.88
C VAL A 334 3.90 -8.17 -17.30
N ALA A 335 4.73 -7.71 -18.25
CA ALA A 335 4.58 -8.10 -19.65
C ALA A 335 4.75 -9.62 -19.87
N PRO A 336 5.78 -10.30 -19.32
CA PRO A 336 5.92 -11.75 -19.45
C PRO A 336 4.80 -12.52 -18.75
N ALA A 337 4.39 -12.09 -17.55
CA ALA A 337 3.32 -12.75 -16.80
C ALA A 337 2.00 -12.73 -17.58
N ILE A 338 1.66 -11.58 -18.17
CA ILE A 338 0.44 -11.42 -18.97
C ILE A 338 0.57 -12.13 -20.33
N ALA A 339 1.73 -12.07 -20.98
CA ALA A 339 1.97 -12.79 -22.25
C ALA A 339 1.82 -14.30 -22.06
N LEU A 340 2.34 -14.85 -20.98
CA LEU A 340 2.19 -16.24 -20.61
C LEU A 340 0.72 -16.58 -20.29
N ALA A 341 0.06 -15.74 -19.50
CA ALA A 341 -1.34 -15.95 -19.13
C ALA A 341 -2.30 -15.88 -20.34
N ARG A 342 -1.97 -15.09 -21.38
CA ARG A 342 -2.70 -15.05 -22.66
C ARG A 342 -2.73 -16.37 -23.40
N ARG A 343 -1.74 -17.26 -23.18
CA ARG A 343 -1.71 -18.58 -23.81
C ARG A 343 -2.86 -19.48 -23.37
N TRP A 344 -3.39 -19.24 -22.18
CA TRP A 344 -4.44 -20.08 -21.58
C TRP A 344 -5.75 -19.33 -21.33
N ARG A 345 -5.79 -18.00 -21.53
CA ARG A 345 -6.96 -17.17 -21.26
C ARG A 345 -7.09 -15.99 -22.21
N ASN A 346 -8.34 -15.59 -22.43
CA ASN A 346 -8.65 -14.39 -23.19
C ASN A 346 -8.47 -13.14 -22.30
N ILE A 347 -7.28 -12.53 -22.35
CA ILE A 347 -6.96 -11.30 -21.60
C ILE A 347 -7.15 -10.09 -22.53
N PRO A 348 -7.89 -9.04 -22.11
CA PRO A 348 -8.13 -7.86 -22.94
C PRO A 348 -6.84 -7.26 -23.52
N GLN A 349 -6.94 -6.74 -24.75
CA GLN A 349 -5.83 -6.00 -25.36
C GLN A 349 -5.48 -4.76 -24.52
N GLY A 350 -4.19 -4.45 -24.47
CA GLY A 350 -3.61 -3.37 -23.65
C GLY A 350 -3.69 -3.55 -22.12
N SER A 351 -4.06 -4.73 -21.60
CA SER A 351 -3.93 -5.05 -20.17
C SER A 351 -2.51 -4.82 -19.63
N ILE A 352 -1.46 -5.09 -20.41
CA ILE A 352 -0.06 -4.82 -20.01
C ILE A 352 0.14 -3.32 -19.74
N ARG A 353 -0.35 -2.44 -20.62
CA ARG A 353 -0.21 -0.98 -20.46
C ARG A 353 -0.96 -0.50 -19.23
N VAL A 354 -2.20 -0.97 -19.03
CA VAL A 354 -3.02 -0.57 -17.88
C VAL A 354 -2.43 -1.10 -16.56
N LEU A 355 -1.95 -2.35 -16.52
CA LEU A 355 -1.34 -2.93 -15.32
C LEU A 355 0.04 -2.32 -15.00
N THR A 356 0.78 -1.89 -16.03
CA THR A 356 2.06 -1.20 -15.82
C THR A 356 1.83 0.24 -15.35
N TRP A 357 0.88 0.95 -15.95
CA TRP A 357 0.61 2.35 -15.60
C TRP A 357 -0.23 2.50 -14.33
N GLY A 358 -1.16 1.59 -14.09
CA GLY A 358 -1.99 1.51 -12.88
C GLY A 358 -1.23 0.93 -11.69
N GLY A 359 0.10 1.01 -11.72
CA GLY A 359 0.98 0.46 -10.73
C GLY A 359 1.42 1.46 -9.68
N LEU A 360 0.45 2.10 -9.05
CA LEU A 360 0.70 3.24 -8.18
C LEU A 360 1.44 2.81 -6.91
N ARG A 361 2.30 3.69 -6.42
CA ARG A 361 2.98 3.53 -5.13
C ARG A 361 2.18 4.29 -4.08
N GLY A 362 1.98 3.67 -2.92
CA GLY A 362 1.11 4.19 -1.87
C GLY A 362 1.81 4.37 -0.54
N GLY A 363 1.01 4.48 0.51
CA GLY A 363 1.51 4.78 1.85
C GLY A 363 2.34 3.67 2.50
N VAL A 364 2.13 2.40 2.11
CA VAL A 364 2.96 1.28 2.60
C VAL A 364 4.44 1.51 2.29
N SER A 365 4.76 2.04 1.10
CA SER A 365 6.16 2.34 0.74
C SER A 365 6.79 3.40 1.64
N VAL A 366 6.01 4.42 1.98
CA VAL A 366 6.44 5.49 2.88
C VAL A 366 6.65 4.96 4.29
N ALA A 367 5.73 4.12 4.77
CA ALA A 367 5.84 3.47 6.08
C ALA A 367 7.14 2.69 6.24
N LEU A 368 7.43 1.84 5.25
CA LEU A 368 8.62 1.01 5.23
C LEU A 368 9.89 1.86 5.14
N ALA A 369 9.87 2.97 4.42
CA ALA A 369 11.00 3.91 4.43
C ALA A 369 11.24 4.53 5.81
N LEU A 370 10.18 4.81 6.57
CA LEU A 370 10.29 5.34 7.93
C LEU A 370 10.77 4.30 8.96
N ALA A 371 10.52 3.01 8.71
CA ALA A 371 10.98 1.88 9.52
C ALA A 371 12.50 1.68 9.45
N LEU A 372 13.17 2.29 8.47
CA LEU A 372 14.63 2.23 8.39
C LEU A 372 15.27 2.86 9.63
N PRO A 373 16.43 2.35 10.09
CA PRO A 373 17.14 2.93 11.23
C PRO A 373 17.50 4.40 10.98
N VAL A 374 17.42 5.23 12.01
CA VAL A 374 17.75 6.66 11.91
C VAL A 374 19.19 6.82 11.44
N GLY A 375 19.38 7.55 10.33
CA GLY A 375 20.68 7.74 9.69
C GLY A 375 20.57 8.44 8.33
N PRO A 376 21.70 8.83 7.72
CA PRO A 376 21.71 9.54 6.45
C PRO A 376 21.11 8.72 5.30
N GLU A 377 21.22 7.39 5.34
CA GLU A 377 20.60 6.49 4.38
C GLU A 377 19.07 6.57 4.46
N ARG A 378 18.52 6.57 5.67
CA ARG A 378 17.07 6.72 5.89
C ARG A 378 16.58 8.05 5.33
N ASP A 379 17.23 9.16 5.66
CA ASP A 379 16.77 10.49 5.25
C ASP A 379 16.74 10.64 3.72
N LEU A 380 17.77 10.09 3.05
CA LEU A 380 17.85 10.06 1.59
C LEU A 380 16.77 9.15 0.99
N LEU A 381 16.67 7.90 1.45
CA LEU A 381 15.68 6.94 0.92
C LEU A 381 14.25 7.40 1.19
N LEU A 382 13.99 8.02 2.34
CA LEU A 382 12.69 8.61 2.68
C LEU A 382 12.33 9.73 1.72
N SER A 383 13.23 10.69 1.51
CA SER A 383 13.01 11.82 0.60
C SER A 383 12.73 11.35 -0.82
N ILE A 384 13.52 10.39 -1.33
CA ILE A 384 13.31 9.80 -2.66
C ILE A 384 11.98 9.04 -2.73
N THR A 385 11.65 8.24 -1.70
CA THR A 385 10.39 7.48 -1.63
C THR A 385 9.18 8.40 -1.71
N TYR A 386 9.18 9.50 -0.95
CA TYR A 386 8.12 10.49 -1.00
C TYR A 386 7.94 11.08 -2.39
N ILE A 387 9.03 11.50 -3.05
CA ILE A 387 8.95 12.09 -4.39
C ILE A 387 8.39 11.08 -5.39
N VAL A 388 8.85 9.82 -5.33
CA VAL A 388 8.36 8.75 -6.20
C VAL A 388 6.87 8.47 -5.95
N VAL A 389 6.45 8.37 -4.69
CA VAL A 389 5.05 8.09 -4.30
C VAL A 389 4.14 9.25 -4.73
N LEU A 390 4.51 10.49 -4.46
CA LEU A 390 3.76 11.67 -4.89
C LEU A 390 3.66 11.76 -6.41
N SER A 391 4.78 11.56 -7.12
CA SER A 391 4.80 11.55 -8.58
C SER A 391 3.92 10.42 -9.13
N SER A 392 3.95 9.25 -8.51
CA SER A 392 3.12 8.11 -8.89
C SER A 392 1.63 8.42 -8.71
N ILE A 393 1.21 8.91 -7.55
CA ILE A 393 -0.20 9.19 -7.26
C ILE A 393 -0.72 10.37 -8.11
N LEU A 394 0.03 11.47 -8.18
CA LEU A 394 -0.39 12.66 -8.93
C LEU A 394 -0.33 12.44 -10.44
N LEU A 395 0.77 11.90 -10.97
CA LEU A 395 0.90 11.72 -12.42
C LEU A 395 0.17 10.48 -12.89
N GLN A 396 0.45 9.29 -12.32
CA GLN A 396 -0.15 8.06 -12.80
C GLN A 396 -1.62 7.95 -12.38
N GLY A 397 -1.97 8.33 -11.15
CA GLY A 397 -3.35 8.29 -10.66
C GLY A 397 -4.32 9.20 -11.40
N LEU A 398 -3.90 10.42 -11.75
CA LEU A 398 -4.75 11.32 -12.54
C LEU A 398 -4.81 10.95 -14.04
N THR A 399 -3.82 10.21 -14.55
CA THR A 399 -3.75 9.86 -15.98
C THR A 399 -4.22 8.45 -16.32
N ILE A 400 -4.29 7.52 -15.35
CA ILE A 400 -4.69 6.12 -15.60
C ILE A 400 -6.07 6.02 -16.25
N GLY A 401 -7.02 6.87 -15.86
CA GLY A 401 -8.34 6.90 -16.49
C GLY A 401 -8.28 7.20 -17.99
N LYS A 402 -7.35 8.06 -18.42
CA LYS A 402 -7.09 8.37 -19.84
C LYS A 402 -6.43 7.18 -20.54
N VAL A 403 -5.48 6.52 -19.89
CA VAL A 403 -4.80 5.31 -20.42
C VAL A 403 -5.79 4.18 -20.65
N VAL A 404 -6.70 3.93 -19.70
CA VAL A 404 -7.75 2.92 -19.85
C VAL A 404 -8.64 3.25 -21.05
N LYS A 405 -9.17 4.47 -21.13
CA LYS A 405 -10.02 4.90 -22.24
C LYS A 405 -9.32 4.75 -23.59
N ALA A 406 -8.04 5.12 -23.69
CA ALA A 406 -7.27 5.00 -24.93
C ALA A 406 -7.05 3.53 -25.35
N VAL A 407 -6.95 2.62 -24.39
CA VAL A 407 -6.77 1.18 -24.64
C VAL A 407 -8.08 0.47 -24.92
N THR A 408 -9.19 0.91 -24.32
CA THR A 408 -10.52 0.30 -24.46
C THR A 408 -11.36 0.94 -25.55
N ALA A 409 -10.97 2.09 -26.10
CA ALA A 409 -11.67 2.73 -27.22
C ALA A 409 -11.72 1.77 -28.42
N PRO A 410 -12.89 1.63 -29.08
CA PRO A 410 -12.97 0.84 -30.31
C PRO A 410 -11.99 1.43 -31.31
N LYS A 411 -11.14 0.59 -31.92
CA LYS A 411 -10.32 1.02 -33.06
C LYS A 411 -11.29 1.55 -34.11
N ALA A 412 -11.21 2.85 -34.44
CA ALA A 412 -11.89 3.39 -35.60
C ALA A 412 -11.41 2.57 -36.81
N GLY A 413 -12.35 1.83 -37.40
CA GLY A 413 -12.12 0.96 -38.55
C GLY A 413 -11.93 1.76 -39.83
#